data_AF-A0A957DQR2-F1
#
_entry.id   AF-A0A957DQR2-F1
#
_cell.length_a   1.000
_cell.length_b   1.000
_cell.length_c   1.000
_cell.angle_alpha   90.00
_cell.angle_beta   90.00
_cell.angle_gamma   90.00
#
_symmetry.space_group_name_H-M   'P 1'
#
loop_
_entity.id
_entity.type
_entity.pdbx_description
1 polymer ?
#
loop_
_entity_poly.entity_id
_entity_poly.type
_entity_poly.pdbx_seq_one_letter_code
_entity_poly.pdbx_strand_id
1 'polypeptide(L)'
;MKISRDVILDLLPIYLAKEASEDTRKVVEQFLADDPALAKLVEQSKRSHWPEEIPVPLNKEQEMITFEKTRQLLWQQKIFLALAVATTLFLIAFRFDENGVEWLWLHSPGMGWAIFFVASLFWTAFLNVVYRLNQKP
;
A
#
# COMPACT_ATOMS: atom_id res chain seq x y z
N MET A 1 34.73 -23.91 4.47
CA MET A 1 34.47 -22.64 5.18
C MET A 1 33.91 -22.99 6.54
N LYS A 2 34.35 -22.36 7.63
CA LYS A 2 33.74 -22.56 8.95
C LYS A 2 32.58 -21.57 9.07
N ILE A 3 31.36 -22.08 9.18
CA ILE A 3 30.18 -21.24 9.42
C ILE A 3 30.22 -20.82 10.89
N SER A 4 30.02 -19.54 11.18
CA SER A 4 30.04 -19.03 12.54
C SER A 4 28.74 -19.38 13.27
N ARG A 5 28.82 -19.45 14.60
CA ARG A 5 27.67 -19.71 15.46
C ARG A 5 26.57 -18.67 15.26
N ASP A 6 26.94 -17.40 15.06
CA ASP A 6 25.99 -16.29 14.91
C ASP A 6 25.15 -16.44 13.65
N VAL A 7 25.74 -16.89 12.54
CA VAL A 7 25.00 -17.17 11.31
C VAL A 7 24.00 -18.30 11.53
N ILE A 8 24.33 -19.31 12.33
CA ILE A 8 23.39 -20.39 12.65
C ILE A 8 22.27 -19.88 13.57
N LEU A 9 22.57 -19.01 14.54
CA LEU A 9 21.57 -18.38 15.41
C LEU A 9 20.58 -17.53 14.60
N ASP A 10 21.05 -16.81 13.59
CA ASP A 10 20.18 -16.02 12.69
C ASP A 10 19.27 -16.91 11.83
N LEU A 11 19.73 -18.13 11.49
CA LEU A 11 18.96 -19.11 10.72
C LEU A 11 18.03 -19.98 11.59
N LEU A 12 18.17 -19.98 12.92
CA LEU A 12 17.33 -20.78 13.82
C LEU A 12 15.84 -20.42 13.76
N PRO A 13 15.42 -19.14 13.74
CA PRO A 13 14.00 -18.79 13.66
C PRO A 13 13.33 -19.38 12.41
N ILE A 14 13.97 -19.26 11.24
CA ILE A 14 13.42 -19.80 9.98
C ILE A 14 13.48 -21.34 9.91
N TYR A 15 14.48 -21.96 10.55
CA TYR A 15 14.57 -23.41 10.69
C TYR A 15 13.46 -23.96 11.59
N LEU A 16 13.22 -23.29 12.72
CA LEU A 16 12.15 -23.63 13.67
C LEU A 16 10.76 -23.41 13.07
N ALA A 17 10.58 -22.37 12.25
CA ALA A 17 9.36 -22.09 11.50
C ALA A 17 9.14 -23.02 10.29
N LYS A 18 10.06 -23.95 10.01
CA LYS A 18 10.03 -24.85 8.82
C LYS A 18 10.03 -24.13 7.46
N GLU A 19 10.36 -22.84 7.43
CA GLU A 19 10.46 -22.03 6.20
C GLU A 19 11.86 -22.08 5.56
N ALA A 20 12.84 -22.69 6.24
CA ALA A 20 14.18 -22.87 5.72
C ALA A 20 14.20 -23.83 4.52
N SER A 21 14.95 -23.45 3.47
CA SER A 21 15.24 -24.31 2.31
C SER A 21 15.93 -25.61 2.74
N GLU A 22 15.80 -26.67 1.93
CA GLU A 22 16.40 -27.98 2.21
C GLU A 22 17.92 -27.91 2.44
N ASP A 23 18.62 -27.05 1.70
CA ASP A 23 20.07 -26.86 1.85
C ASP A 23 20.40 -26.12 3.14
N THR A 24 19.64 -25.08 3.50
CA THR A 24 19.80 -24.35 4.77
C THR A 24 19.53 -25.27 5.96
N ARG A 25 18.55 -26.17 5.85
CA ARG A 25 18.19 -27.12 6.91
C ARG A 25 19.33 -28.08 7.22
N LYS A 26 19.94 -28.66 6.19
CA LYS A 26 21.09 -29.58 6.34
C LYS A 26 22.27 -28.89 7.02
N VAL A 27 22.52 -27.63 6.70
CA VAL A 27 23.60 -26.84 7.31
C VAL A 27 23.35 -26.63 8.81
N VAL A 28 22.12 -26.26 9.19
CA VAL A 28 21.74 -26.07 10.60
C VAL A 28 21.81 -27.39 11.36
N GLU A 29 21.31 -28.49 10.80
CA GLU A 29 21.34 -29.82 11.43
C GLU A 29 22.76 -30.35 11.64
N GLN A 30 23.65 -30.17 10.66
CA GLN A 30 25.07 -30.51 10.81
C GLN A 30 25.71 -29.72 11.95
N PHE A 31 25.40 -28.42 12.06
CA PHE A 31 25.95 -27.58 13.13
C PHE A 31 25.39 -27.94 14.52
N LEU A 32 24.11 -28.33 14.59
CA LEU A 32 23.49 -28.80 15.83
C LEU A 32 24.03 -30.16 16.29
N ALA A 33 24.45 -31.02 15.36
CA ALA A 33 25.13 -32.28 15.69
C ALA A 33 26.51 -32.03 16.33
N ASP A 34 27.21 -30.97 15.89
CA ASP A 34 28.54 -30.60 16.38
C ASP A 34 28.49 -29.78 17.69
N ASP A 35 27.40 -29.05 17.99
CA ASP A 35 27.21 -28.27 19.23
C ASP A 35 25.99 -28.78 20.07
N PRO A 36 26.23 -29.74 20.99
CA PRO A 36 25.18 -30.27 21.88
C PRO A 36 24.56 -29.22 22.81
N ALA A 37 25.25 -28.12 23.11
CA ALA A 37 24.71 -27.05 23.95
C ALA A 37 23.67 -26.24 23.17
N LEU A 38 23.92 -25.96 21.90
CA LEU A 38 22.97 -25.30 21.01
C LEU A 38 21.76 -26.21 20.72
N ALA A 39 21.98 -27.50 20.51
CA ALA A 39 20.90 -28.48 20.33
C ALA A 39 19.90 -28.47 21.50
N LYS A 40 20.40 -28.40 22.76
CA LYS A 40 19.54 -28.30 23.95
C LYS A 40 18.73 -27.00 23.99
N LEU A 41 19.32 -25.88 23.56
CA LEU A 41 18.59 -24.59 23.47
C LEU A 41 17.46 -24.65 22.44
N VAL A 42 17.70 -25.31 21.30
CA VAL A 42 16.70 -25.53 20.25
C VAL A 42 15.57 -26.45 20.73
N GLU A 43 15.89 -27.51 21.49
CA GLU A 43 14.85 -28.36 22.09
C GLU A 43 14.02 -27.63 23.14
N GLN A 44 14.65 -26.76 23.94
CA GLN A 44 13.94 -25.90 24.90
C GLN A 44 13.04 -24.89 24.18
N SER A 45 13.53 -24.28 23.09
CA SER A 45 12.74 -23.33 22.29
C SER A 45 11.57 -23.99 21.56
N LYS A 46 11.69 -25.27 21.18
CA LYS A 46 10.56 -26.07 20.64
C LYS A 46 9.48 -26.36 21.69
N ARG A 47 9.85 -26.50 22.97
CA ARG A 47 8.89 -26.74 24.07
C ARG A 47 8.18 -25.47 24.53
N SER A 48 8.88 -24.34 24.53
CA SER A 48 8.24 -23.03 24.68
C SER A 48 7.52 -22.73 23.38
N HIS A 49 6.27 -23.19 23.30
CA HIS A 49 5.31 -22.97 22.23
C HIS A 49 5.50 -21.56 21.63
N TRP A 50 6.24 -21.44 20.51
CA TRP A 50 6.06 -20.30 19.63
C TRP A 50 4.59 -20.36 19.23
N PRO A 51 3.83 -19.24 19.24
CA PRO A 51 2.46 -19.24 18.76
C PRO A 51 2.52 -19.86 17.37
N GLU A 52 1.99 -21.07 17.30
CA GLU A 52 1.81 -21.82 16.08
C GLU A 52 1.14 -20.85 15.12
N GLU A 53 1.84 -20.62 14.00
CA GLU A 53 1.47 -19.81 12.86
C GLU A 53 0.15 -19.08 13.07
N ILE A 54 0.19 -17.75 13.26
CA ILE A 54 -0.99 -16.98 12.88
C ILE A 54 -1.20 -17.38 11.43
N PRO A 55 -2.26 -18.12 11.09
CA PRO A 55 -2.46 -18.54 9.73
C PRO A 55 -2.87 -17.25 9.05
N VAL A 56 -1.91 -16.52 8.50
CA VAL A 56 -2.21 -15.51 7.50
C VAL A 56 -2.76 -16.38 6.37
N PRO A 57 -4.08 -16.39 6.14
CA PRO A 57 -4.59 -17.12 5.02
C PRO A 57 -4.14 -16.26 3.84
N LEU A 58 -2.97 -16.57 3.27
CA LEU A 58 -2.54 -16.09 1.96
C LEU A 58 -3.44 -16.74 0.91
N ASN A 59 -4.74 -16.48 1.04
CA ASN A 59 -5.71 -16.78 0.02
C ASN A 59 -5.48 -15.70 -1.05
N LYS A 60 -5.02 -16.10 -2.25
CA LYS A 60 -4.88 -15.23 -3.42
C LYS A 60 -6.12 -14.37 -3.67
N GLU A 61 -7.29 -14.85 -3.23
CA GLU A 61 -8.55 -14.11 -3.26
C GLU A 61 -8.51 -12.85 -2.36
N GLN A 62 -7.89 -12.91 -1.19
CA GLN A 62 -7.70 -11.75 -0.30
C GLN A 62 -6.69 -10.74 -0.85
N GLU A 63 -5.61 -11.20 -1.48
CA GLU A 63 -4.69 -10.29 -2.21
C GLU A 63 -5.42 -9.58 -3.35
N MET A 64 -6.22 -10.32 -4.14
CA MET A 64 -6.98 -9.76 -5.25
C MET A 64 -8.07 -8.79 -4.77
N ILE A 65 -8.81 -9.12 -3.72
CA ILE A 65 -9.85 -8.25 -3.13
C ILE A 65 -9.21 -6.98 -2.54
N THR A 66 -8.05 -7.09 -1.92
CA THR A 66 -7.34 -5.92 -1.35
C THR A 66 -6.76 -5.04 -2.45
N PHE A 67 -6.25 -5.64 -3.52
CA PHE A 67 -5.79 -4.95 -4.70
C PHE A 67 -6.93 -4.23 -5.44
N GLU A 68 -8.08 -4.88 -5.62
CA GLU A 68 -9.25 -4.29 -6.28
C GLU A 68 -9.85 -3.13 -5.49
N LYS A 69 -9.97 -3.26 -4.16
CA LYS A 69 -10.43 -2.17 -3.29
C LYS A 69 -9.48 -0.96 -3.37
N THR A 70 -8.19 -1.21 -3.39
CA THR A 70 -7.18 -0.15 -3.52
C THR A 70 -7.24 0.50 -4.91
N ARG A 71 -7.39 -0.30 -5.97
CA ARG A 71 -7.55 0.16 -7.34
C ARG A 71 -8.80 1.02 -7.52
N GLN A 72 -9.92 0.64 -6.92
CA GLN A 72 -11.18 1.39 -7.02
C GLN A 72 -11.08 2.76 -6.33
N LEU A 73 -10.46 2.82 -5.15
CA LEU A 73 -10.23 4.09 -4.45
C LEU A 73 -9.27 5.01 -5.21
N LEU A 74 -8.19 4.46 -5.78
CA LEU A 74 -7.28 5.23 -6.64
C LEU A 74 -7.97 5.71 -7.92
N TRP A 75 -8.89 4.93 -8.48
CA TRP A 75 -9.65 5.33 -9.66
C TRP A 75 -10.65 6.44 -9.35
N GLN A 76 -11.36 6.36 -8.22
CA GLN A 76 -12.22 7.44 -7.73
C GLN A 76 -11.41 8.73 -7.48
N GLN A 77 -10.25 8.63 -6.83
CA GLN A 77 -9.36 9.76 -6.60
C GLN A 77 -8.94 10.42 -7.93
N LYS A 78 -8.58 9.61 -8.94
CA LYS A 78 -8.23 10.10 -10.28
C LYS A 78 -9.39 10.79 -10.99
N ILE A 79 -10.61 10.25 -10.87
CA ILE A 79 -11.80 10.85 -11.48
C ILE A 79 -12.14 12.20 -10.83
N PHE A 80 -12.15 12.26 -9.50
CA PHE A 80 -12.40 13.53 -8.80
C PHE A 80 -11.34 14.58 -9.10
N LEU A 81 -10.06 14.18 -9.19
CA LEU A 81 -8.98 15.07 -9.61
C LEU A 81 -9.19 15.58 -11.04
N ALA A 82 -9.50 14.67 -11.98
CA ALA A 82 -9.73 15.03 -13.38
C ALA A 82 -10.91 16.00 -13.52
N LEU A 83 -12.02 15.74 -12.82
CA LEU A 83 -13.18 16.63 -12.77
C LEU A 83 -12.83 18.00 -12.16
N ALA A 84 -12.13 18.04 -11.03
CA ALA A 84 -11.74 19.29 -10.38
C ALA A 84 -10.84 20.14 -11.29
N VAL A 85 -9.85 19.51 -11.94
CA VAL A 85 -8.96 20.17 -12.90
C VAL A 85 -9.72 20.64 -14.13
N ALA A 86 -10.56 19.79 -14.74
CA ALA A 86 -11.36 20.17 -15.91
C ALA A 86 -12.29 21.36 -15.63
N THR A 87 -12.97 21.35 -14.47
CA THR A 87 -13.86 22.45 -14.07
C THR A 87 -13.08 23.74 -13.81
N THR A 88 -11.87 23.63 -13.23
CA THR A 88 -10.99 24.79 -13.00
C THR A 88 -10.43 25.36 -14.31
N LEU A 89 -10.05 24.50 -15.24
CA LEU A 89 -9.61 24.90 -16.59
C LEU A 89 -10.74 25.58 -17.35
N PHE A 90 -11.97 25.05 -17.22
CA PHE A 90 -13.14 25.65 -17.82
C PHE A 90 -13.38 27.06 -17.28
N LEU A 91 -13.19 27.30 -15.98
CA LEU A 91 -13.27 28.63 -15.35
C LEU A 91 -12.32 29.67 -15.99
N ILE A 92 -11.18 29.22 -16.52
CA ILE A 92 -10.17 30.09 -17.14
C ILE A 92 -10.31 30.05 -18.69
N ALA A 93 -11.30 29.34 -19.22
CA ALA A 93 -11.51 29.26 -20.66
C ALA A 93 -11.89 30.63 -21.23
N PHE A 94 -11.16 31.02 -22.27
CA PHE A 94 -11.41 32.21 -23.06
C PHE A 94 -11.67 31.81 -24.51
N ARG A 95 -12.47 32.61 -25.21
CA ARG A 95 -12.70 32.48 -26.64
C ARG A 95 -11.91 33.56 -27.36
N PHE A 96 -11.26 33.18 -28.45
CA PHE A 96 -10.67 34.14 -29.38
C PHE A 96 -11.70 34.51 -30.46
N ASP A 97 -11.96 35.80 -30.62
CA ASP A 97 -12.84 36.36 -31.65
C ASP A 97 -12.12 37.49 -32.40
N GLU A 98 -12.72 38.02 -33.47
CA GLU A 98 -12.13 39.11 -34.28
C GLU A 98 -11.81 40.38 -33.47
N ASN A 99 -12.46 40.56 -32.32
CA ASN A 99 -12.28 41.71 -31.40
C ASN A 99 -11.30 41.46 -30.23
N GLY A 100 -10.69 40.27 -30.13
CA GLY A 100 -9.70 39.94 -29.10
C GLY A 100 -10.05 38.71 -28.24
N VAL A 101 -9.45 38.65 -27.04
CA VAL A 101 -9.67 37.57 -26.06
C VAL A 101 -10.89 37.91 -25.21
N GLU A 102 -12.00 37.22 -25.42
CA GLU A 102 -13.19 37.36 -24.59
C GLU A 102 -13.32 36.18 -23.62
N TRP A 103 -13.44 36.49 -22.33
CA TRP A 103 -13.70 35.49 -21.30
C TRP A 103 -15.13 34.97 -21.44
N LEU A 104 -15.33 33.65 -21.39
CA LEU A 104 -16.65 33.02 -21.57
C LEU A 104 -17.72 33.56 -20.59
N TRP A 105 -17.28 34.01 -19.42
CA TRP A 105 -18.11 34.51 -18.32
C TRP A 105 -18.44 35.99 -18.40
N LEU A 106 -17.79 36.73 -19.31
CA LEU A 106 -17.87 38.20 -19.36
C LEU A 106 -19.32 38.68 -19.64
N HIS A 107 -20.04 37.94 -20.48
CA HIS A 107 -21.43 38.23 -20.82
C HIS A 107 -22.46 37.64 -19.83
N SER A 108 -22.06 36.66 -19.01
CA SER A 108 -22.95 35.97 -18.08
C SER A 108 -22.27 35.71 -16.72
N PRO A 109 -22.14 36.75 -15.88
CA PRO A 109 -21.42 36.63 -14.60
C PRO A 109 -22.01 35.56 -13.66
N GLY A 110 -23.32 35.28 -13.76
CA GLY A 110 -23.96 34.20 -13.00
C GLY A 110 -23.44 32.80 -13.33
N MET A 111 -23.00 32.55 -14.58
CA MET A 111 -22.46 31.26 -14.99
C MET A 111 -21.07 31.01 -14.39
N GLY A 112 -20.26 32.07 -14.26
CA GLY A 112 -18.93 31.99 -13.64
C GLY A 112 -19.03 31.63 -12.16
N TRP A 113 -19.96 32.24 -11.43
CA TRP A 113 -20.24 31.89 -10.04
C TRP A 113 -20.72 30.44 -9.90
N ALA A 114 -21.64 29.98 -10.76
CA ALA A 114 -22.11 28.60 -10.73
C ALA A 114 -20.96 27.59 -10.90
N ILE A 115 -20.04 27.87 -11.82
CA ILE A 115 -18.92 26.95 -12.11
C ILE A 115 -17.84 27.01 -11.03
N PHE A 116 -17.64 28.16 -10.39
CA PHE A 116 -16.82 28.26 -9.20
C PHE A 116 -17.37 27.41 -8.04
N PHE A 117 -18.68 27.47 -7.77
CA PHE A 117 -19.31 26.66 -6.73
C PHE A 117 -19.21 25.16 -7.01
N VAL A 118 -19.42 24.74 -8.26
CA VAL A 118 -19.29 23.33 -8.67
C VAL A 118 -17.83 22.86 -8.54
N ALA A 119 -16.86 23.68 -8.95
CA ALA A 119 -15.44 23.37 -8.79
C ALA A 119 -15.07 23.21 -7.30
N SER A 120 -15.56 24.11 -6.43
CA SER A 120 -15.34 24.03 -4.99
C SER A 120 -15.92 22.75 -4.38
N LEU A 121 -17.12 22.34 -4.81
CA LEU A 121 -17.72 21.06 -4.40
C LEU A 121 -16.86 19.85 -4.83
N PHE A 122 -16.31 19.84 -6.03
CA PHE A 122 -15.45 18.74 -6.47
C PHE A 122 -14.10 18.71 -5.73
N TRP A 123 -13.51 19.86 -5.42
CA TRP A 123 -12.30 19.94 -4.61
C TRP A 123 -12.54 19.46 -3.18
N THR A 124 -13.64 19.84 -2.55
CA THR A 124 -13.99 19.36 -1.20
C THR A 124 -14.26 17.86 -1.18
N ALA A 125 -14.94 17.32 -2.19
CA ALA A 125 -15.13 15.88 -2.34
C ALA A 125 -13.80 15.12 -2.52
N PHE A 126 -12.88 15.64 -3.35
CA PHE A 126 -11.55 15.08 -3.53
C PHE A 126 -10.75 15.04 -2.22
N LEU A 127 -10.72 16.15 -1.47
CA LEU A 127 -10.02 16.23 -0.19
C LEU A 127 -10.59 15.25 0.85
N ASN A 128 -11.90 15.04 0.87
CA ASN A 128 -12.54 14.06 1.75
C ASN A 128 -12.12 12.62 1.40
N VAL A 129 -12.06 12.27 0.12
CA VAL A 129 -11.57 10.96 -0.33
C VAL A 129 -10.10 10.74 0.07
N VAL A 130 -9.25 11.76 -0.11
CA VAL A 130 -7.84 11.71 0.31
C VAL A 130 -7.70 11.58 1.82
N TYR A 131 -8.49 12.33 2.59
CA TYR A 131 -8.48 12.24 4.05
C TYR A 131 -8.87 10.84 4.53
N ARG A 132 -9.93 10.24 3.96
CA ARG A 132 -10.37 8.87 4.28
C ARG A 132 -9.33 7.81 3.94
N LEU A 133 -8.55 8.01 2.89
CA LEU A 133 -7.45 7.11 2.53
C LEU A 133 -6.30 7.16 3.54
N ASN A 134 -6.01 8.35 4.08
CA ASN A 134 -4.91 8.56 5.02
C ASN A 134 -5.25 8.16 6.48
N GLN A 135 -6.52 7.88 6.77
CA GLN A 135 -7.01 7.48 8.09
C GLN A 135 -7.09 5.97 8.32
N LYS A 136 -6.64 5.12 7.38
CA LYS A 136 -6.58 3.68 7.65
C LYS A 136 -5.34 3.35 8.52
N PRO A 137 -5.52 2.75 9.70
CA PRO A 137 -4.44 2.27 10.55
C PRO A 137 -3.76 1.01 9.97
#